data_AF-A0A3A4S142-F1
#
_entry.id   AF-A0A3A4S142-F1
#
_cell.length_a   1.000
_cell.length_b   1.000
_cell.length_c   1.000
_cell.angle_alpha   90.00
_cell.angle_beta   90.00
_cell.angle_gamma   90.00
#
_symmetry.space_group_name_H-M   'P 1'
#
loop_
_entity.id
_entity.type
_entity.pdbx_description
1 polymer ?
#
loop_
_entity_poly.entity_id
_entity_poly.type
_entity_poly.pdbx_seq_one_letter_code
_entity_poly.pdbx_strand_id
1 'polypeptide(L)'
;MEQKTESHRQLPKRITALLIYGRPPLAFSGMLCAIAVMLTQDPLPYLLGVSCLFISMTFDLVDGWFAARFHPNNTMAQLADRIMDKIVYSIIFPLLTAGMMWRMIFINPSFAKIEFLHAIFILLICVTVLIRDNFASFMRGFAIRRGQEPESSEFTRLRTIVAAPLGALLYAHAFLIPDGPAIKLYSWISWLGNIPIRVFFVFEIVFLIINFGSIAGYCRKYGTYCLDELCLGNEHLRKQILAIFPNALTVMNAMMGLLAVFFAYQGRIKEAFLIMIGAAIFDKLDGAMARKLGLADDAPAVDGKPKITFGGIMDDIADTVSFCVAPAWIYYICLSEISTIRLPVHIIAIVYAVFGISRLIYFTLDRHPIPGYFKGMPTPAAALFVTSPLIILAQAFEQGSDSIIFWYYFCSGIMVAAAFLMNLFPAKYVHVGRMMDKNPWIGRIDLPLVVLFAFTPYLGYFAFIQLLLYAISPIMSKRNAG
;
A
#
# COMPACT_ATOMS: atom_id res chain seq x y z
N MET A 1 -3.32 -47.44 36.27
CA MET A 1 -3.42 -46.47 35.17
C MET A 1 -2.33 -45.45 35.37
N GLU A 2 -1.23 -45.58 34.61
CA GLU A 2 -0.07 -44.71 34.66
C GLU A 2 -0.44 -43.28 34.29
N GLN A 3 -0.20 -42.34 35.20
CA GLN A 3 -0.05 -40.92 34.86
C GLN A 3 1.24 -40.78 34.05
N LYS A 4 1.08 -40.62 32.74
CA LYS A 4 2.15 -40.29 31.81
C LYS A 4 2.63 -38.87 32.10
N THR A 5 3.67 -38.74 32.91
CA THR A 5 4.40 -37.50 33.15
C THR A 5 5.02 -37.06 31.81
N GLU A 6 4.40 -36.09 31.13
CA GLU A 6 5.05 -35.41 30.00
C GLU A 6 6.28 -34.67 30.54
N SER A 7 7.45 -35.28 30.34
CA SER A 7 8.74 -34.64 30.55
C SER A 7 8.86 -33.44 29.60
N HIS A 8 8.51 -32.26 30.09
CA HIS A 8 8.81 -31.00 29.41
C HIS A 8 10.33 -30.86 29.31
N ARG A 9 10.88 -31.23 28.15
CA ARG A 9 12.31 -31.12 27.83
C ARG A 9 12.70 -29.63 27.77
N GLN A 10 13.05 -29.05 28.91
CA GLN A 10 13.58 -27.69 28.97
C GLN A 10 14.99 -27.65 28.38
N LEU A 11 15.24 -26.69 27.48
CA LEU A 11 16.59 -26.44 26.97
C LEU A 11 17.54 -26.08 28.12
N PRO A 12 18.80 -26.55 28.10
CA PRO A 12 19.81 -26.06 29.03
C PRO A 12 19.92 -24.55 28.94
N LYS A 13 19.84 -23.84 30.07
CA LYS A 13 19.92 -22.37 30.16
C LYS A 13 21.11 -21.77 29.39
N ARG A 14 22.21 -22.53 29.28
CA ARG A 14 23.42 -22.16 28.52
C ARG A 14 23.18 -22.06 27.00
N ILE A 15 22.39 -22.96 26.42
CA ILE A 15 22.09 -22.97 24.98
C ILE A 15 21.18 -21.79 24.63
N THR A 16 20.14 -21.54 25.43
CA THR A 16 19.27 -20.37 25.25
C THR A 16 20.04 -19.06 25.37
N ALA A 17 20.96 -18.95 26.35
CA ALA A 17 21.82 -17.77 26.46
C ALA A 17 22.73 -17.59 25.24
N LEU A 18 23.33 -18.67 24.72
CA LEU A 18 24.16 -18.60 23.51
C LEU A 18 23.36 -18.13 22.29
N LEU A 19 22.14 -18.65 22.09
CA LEU A 19 21.28 -18.29 20.97
C LEU A 19 20.86 -16.82 21.02
N ILE A 20 20.49 -16.31 22.20
CA ILE A 20 20.03 -14.91 22.36
C ILE A 20 21.21 -13.94 22.28
N TYR A 21 22.25 -14.13 23.10
CA TYR A 21 23.35 -13.18 23.24
C TYR A 21 24.43 -13.33 22.15
N GLY A 22 24.42 -14.42 21.38
CA GLY A 22 25.36 -14.64 20.28
C GLY A 22 25.05 -13.83 19.02
N ARG A 23 23.80 -13.37 18.83
CA ARG A 23 23.37 -12.67 17.61
C ARG A 23 24.00 -11.28 17.44
N PRO A 24 23.98 -10.37 18.44
CA PRO A 24 24.56 -9.04 18.27
C PRO A 24 26.05 -9.03 17.92
N PRO A 25 26.92 -9.83 18.58
CA PRO A 25 28.33 -9.94 18.19
C PRO A 25 28.50 -10.39 16.74
N LEU A 26 27.73 -11.39 16.28
CA LEU A 26 27.80 -11.87 14.89
C LEU A 26 27.36 -10.80 13.89
N ALA A 27 26.27 -10.07 14.19
CA ALA A 27 25.81 -8.97 13.35
C ALA A 27 26.84 -7.82 13.30
N PHE A 28 27.46 -7.50 14.43
CA PHE A 28 28.52 -6.50 14.50
C PHE A 28 29.78 -6.94 13.74
N SER A 29 30.19 -8.22 13.84
CA SER A 29 31.27 -8.77 13.01
C SER A 29 30.95 -8.69 11.52
N GLY A 30 29.70 -8.99 11.14
CA GLY A 30 29.21 -8.78 9.77
C GLY A 30 29.35 -7.33 9.32
N MET A 31 28.99 -6.37 10.17
CA MET A 31 29.17 -4.95 9.88
C MET A 31 30.63 -4.55 9.64
N LEU A 32 31.55 -4.99 10.50
CA LEU A 32 32.98 -4.73 10.31
C LEU A 32 33.49 -5.34 9.00
N CYS A 33 33.03 -6.55 8.67
CA CYS A 33 33.37 -7.20 7.40
C CYS A 33 32.84 -6.43 6.19
N ALA A 34 31.59 -5.94 6.23
CA ALA A 34 31.04 -5.09 5.16
C ALA A 34 31.81 -3.79 4.99
N ILE A 35 32.18 -3.12 6.10
CA ILE A 35 33.01 -1.91 6.04
C ILE A 35 34.36 -2.24 5.41
N ALA A 36 34.98 -3.36 5.78
CA ALA A 36 36.22 -3.82 5.13
C ALA A 36 36.02 -4.07 3.63
N VAL A 37 34.93 -4.71 3.21
CA VAL A 37 34.59 -4.87 1.78
C VAL A 37 34.48 -3.52 1.08
N MET A 38 33.78 -2.55 1.69
CA MET A 38 33.60 -1.22 1.10
C MET A 38 34.93 -0.50 0.88
N LEU A 39 35.89 -0.71 1.79
CA LEU A 39 37.20 -0.06 1.78
C LEU A 39 38.23 -0.78 0.90
N THR A 40 38.29 -2.11 0.95
CA THR A 40 39.36 -2.88 0.32
C THR A 40 38.94 -3.62 -0.95
N GLN A 41 37.62 -3.76 -1.19
CA GLN A 41 37.08 -4.57 -2.30
C GLN A 41 37.58 -6.02 -2.30
N ASP A 42 37.94 -6.55 -1.13
CA ASP A 42 38.42 -7.93 -1.00
C ASP A 42 37.26 -8.93 -0.82
N PRO A 43 37.31 -10.08 -1.50
CA PRO A 43 36.27 -11.11 -1.39
C PRO A 43 36.33 -11.91 -0.08
N LEU A 44 37.44 -11.86 0.65
CA LEU A 44 37.62 -12.56 1.93
C LEU A 44 36.75 -11.96 3.05
N PRO A 45 36.82 -10.64 3.34
CA PRO A 45 35.87 -9.98 4.23
C PRO A 45 34.42 -10.22 3.84
N TYR A 46 34.10 -10.24 2.55
CA TYR A 46 32.75 -10.56 2.07
C TYR A 46 32.28 -11.95 2.53
N LEU A 47 33.10 -12.99 2.30
CA LEU A 47 32.77 -14.36 2.68
C LEU A 47 32.55 -14.50 4.20
N LEU A 48 33.43 -13.88 4.99
CA LEU A 48 33.32 -13.87 6.45
C LEU A 48 32.05 -13.14 6.91
N GLY A 49 31.78 -11.96 6.35
CA GLY A 49 30.61 -11.16 6.69
C GLY A 49 29.28 -11.86 6.39
N VAL A 50 29.16 -12.45 5.20
CA VAL A 50 27.97 -13.24 4.83
C VAL A 50 27.80 -14.43 5.77
N SER A 51 28.90 -15.13 6.10
CA SER A 51 28.86 -16.28 7.01
C SER A 51 28.43 -15.88 8.42
N CYS A 52 28.98 -14.79 8.97
CA CYS A 52 28.58 -14.27 10.28
C CYS A 52 27.09 -13.92 10.34
N LEU A 53 26.58 -13.23 9.32
CA LEU A 53 25.16 -12.88 9.27
C LEU A 53 24.27 -14.10 9.08
N PHE A 54 24.66 -15.05 8.23
CA PHE A 54 23.90 -16.27 8.04
C PHE A 54 23.79 -17.08 9.35
N ILE A 55 24.88 -17.17 10.12
CA ILE A 55 24.88 -17.81 11.45
C ILE A 55 23.98 -17.03 12.42
N SER A 56 24.07 -15.70 12.45
CA SER A 56 23.22 -14.85 13.30
C SER A 56 21.74 -15.05 13.01
N MET A 57 21.36 -15.10 11.73
CA MET A 57 19.98 -15.33 11.29
C MET A 57 19.50 -16.75 11.58
N THR A 58 20.40 -17.73 11.50
CA THR A 58 20.09 -19.11 11.88
C THR A 58 19.76 -19.20 13.38
N PHE A 59 20.53 -18.51 14.23
CA PHE A 59 20.27 -18.49 15.67
C PHE A 59 18.90 -17.86 15.99
N ASP A 60 18.50 -16.82 15.27
CA ASP A 60 17.19 -16.17 15.39
C ASP A 60 16.02 -17.14 15.06
N LEU A 61 16.12 -17.84 13.93
CA LEU A 61 15.11 -18.84 13.54
C LEU A 61 15.03 -20.02 14.53
N VAL A 62 16.20 -20.50 14.98
CA VAL A 62 16.29 -21.61 15.93
C VAL A 62 15.70 -21.23 17.29
N ASP A 63 16.04 -20.05 17.82
CA ASP A 63 15.49 -19.57 19.10
C ASP A 63 13.97 -19.38 19.00
N GLY A 64 13.48 -18.77 17.93
CA GLY A 64 12.05 -18.60 17.69
C GLY A 64 11.27 -19.93 17.60
N TRP A 65 11.84 -20.94 16.95
CA TRP A 65 11.25 -22.29 16.87
C TRP A 65 11.21 -22.97 18.23
N PHE A 66 12.29 -22.88 19.01
CA PHE A 66 12.37 -23.48 20.34
C PHE A 66 11.44 -22.80 21.34
N ALA A 67 11.36 -21.47 21.33
CA ALA A 67 10.45 -20.72 22.18
C ALA A 67 8.98 -21.11 21.93
N ALA A 68 8.61 -21.37 20.67
CA ALA A 68 7.26 -21.81 20.30
C ALA A 68 6.91 -23.22 20.78
N ARG A 69 7.91 -24.11 20.91
CA ARG A 69 7.69 -25.53 21.23
C ARG A 69 7.85 -25.86 22.72
N PHE A 70 8.65 -25.09 23.45
CA PHE A 70 9.05 -25.46 24.82
C PHE A 70 8.78 -24.39 25.90
N HIS A 71 8.02 -23.32 25.59
CA HIS A 71 7.60 -22.26 26.52
C HIS A 71 8.64 -21.94 27.62
N PRO A 72 9.79 -21.33 27.28
CA PRO A 72 10.82 -21.02 28.27
C PRO A 72 10.28 -20.01 29.31
N ASN A 73 9.94 -20.49 30.50
CA ASN A 73 9.38 -19.74 31.64
C ASN A 73 10.35 -18.75 32.33
N ASN A 74 11.31 -18.18 31.61
CA ASN A 74 12.18 -17.14 32.17
C ASN A 74 11.76 -15.77 31.62
N THR A 75 11.05 -14.99 32.45
CA THR A 75 10.58 -13.62 32.16
C THR A 75 11.67 -12.70 31.58
N MET A 76 12.93 -12.86 32.02
CA MET A 76 14.07 -12.07 31.52
C MET A 76 14.55 -12.46 30.11
N ALA A 77 14.35 -13.70 29.67
CA ALA A 77 14.82 -14.17 28.37
C ALA A 77 14.05 -13.49 27.23
N GLN A 78 12.73 -13.31 27.39
CA GLN A 78 11.88 -12.65 26.41
C GLN A 78 12.17 -11.15 26.26
N LEU A 79 12.63 -10.49 27.33
CA LEU A 79 13.01 -9.08 27.26
C LEU A 79 14.38 -8.93 26.58
N ALA A 80 15.35 -9.77 26.95
CA ALA A 80 16.67 -9.80 26.34
C ALA A 80 16.57 -10.06 24.84
N ASP A 81 15.80 -11.06 24.43
CA ASP A 81 15.58 -11.41 23.02
C ASP A 81 15.12 -10.21 22.17
N ARG A 82 14.11 -9.46 22.65
CA ARG A 82 13.62 -8.25 21.96
C ARG A 82 14.64 -7.13 21.87
N ILE A 83 15.47 -6.96 22.90
CA ILE A 83 16.53 -5.95 22.90
C ILE A 83 17.62 -6.36 21.90
N MET A 84 18.00 -7.64 21.89
CA MET A 84 18.99 -8.17 20.96
C MET A 84 18.51 -8.07 19.50
N ASP A 85 17.24 -8.36 19.22
CA ASP A 85 16.62 -8.15 17.90
C ASP A 85 16.79 -6.71 17.41
N LYS A 86 16.48 -5.74 18.28
CA LYS A 86 16.61 -4.31 17.94
C LYS A 86 18.04 -3.93 17.62
N ILE A 87 19.00 -4.42 18.39
CA ILE A 87 20.43 -4.17 18.14
C ILE A 87 20.83 -4.74 16.77
N VAL A 88 20.48 -6.00 16.51
CA VAL A 88 20.80 -6.68 15.25
C VAL A 88 20.19 -5.94 14.05
N TYR A 89 18.90 -5.59 14.09
CA TYR A 89 18.25 -4.87 12.98
C TYR A 89 18.77 -3.44 12.82
N SER A 90 19.11 -2.75 13.91
CA SER A 90 19.72 -1.41 13.86
C SER A 90 21.14 -1.40 13.31
N ILE A 91 21.81 -2.56 13.27
CA ILE A 91 23.10 -2.73 12.59
C ILE A 91 22.86 -3.06 11.11
N ILE A 92 22.04 -4.07 10.82
CA ILE A 92 21.94 -4.65 9.47
C ILE A 92 21.27 -3.71 8.47
N PHE A 93 20.11 -3.13 8.79
CA PHE A 93 19.35 -2.39 7.78
C PHE A 93 20.01 -1.06 7.35
N PRO A 94 20.60 -0.26 8.26
CA PRO A 94 21.40 0.89 7.87
C PRO A 94 22.62 0.48 7.04
N LEU A 95 23.28 -0.62 7.42
CA LEU A 95 24.42 -1.17 6.67
C LEU A 95 24.03 -1.61 5.27
N LEU A 96 22.88 -2.27 5.08
CA LEU A 96 22.36 -2.63 3.76
C LEU A 96 22.13 -1.38 2.91
N THR A 97 21.52 -0.35 3.48
CA THR A 97 21.27 0.92 2.78
C THR A 97 22.58 1.54 2.29
N ALA A 98 23.60 1.60 3.15
CA ALA A 98 24.93 2.07 2.79
C ALA A 98 25.61 1.17 1.75
N GLY A 99 25.48 -0.17 1.88
CA GLY A 99 25.98 -1.17 0.94
C GLY A 99 25.41 -1.01 -0.46
N MET A 100 24.11 -0.75 -0.58
CA MET A 100 23.47 -0.52 -1.88
C MET A 100 23.96 0.76 -2.55
N MET A 101 24.11 1.84 -1.78
CA MET A 101 24.68 3.08 -2.31
C MET A 101 26.13 2.89 -2.75
N TRP A 102 26.94 2.19 -1.95
CA TRP A 102 28.32 1.85 -2.31
C TRP A 102 28.38 1.01 -3.59
N ARG A 103 27.54 -0.03 -3.72
CA ARG A 103 27.46 -0.90 -4.89
C ARG A 103 27.16 -0.12 -6.17
N MET A 104 26.22 0.82 -6.10
CA MET A 104 25.88 1.67 -7.24
C MET A 104 27.04 2.54 -7.69
N ILE A 105 27.84 3.06 -6.75
CA ILE A 105 28.96 3.96 -7.06
C ILE A 105 30.15 3.17 -7.62
N PHE A 106 30.49 2.03 -7.03
CA PHE A 106 31.76 1.34 -7.28
C PHE A 106 31.67 0.12 -8.19
N ILE A 107 30.53 -0.57 -8.24
CA ILE A 107 30.37 -1.83 -9.01
C ILE A 107 29.58 -1.59 -10.29
N ASN A 108 28.42 -0.92 -10.21
CA ASN A 108 27.54 -0.66 -11.35
C ASN A 108 27.35 0.86 -11.59
N PRO A 109 28.38 1.58 -12.07
CA PRO A 109 28.32 3.03 -12.25
C PRO A 109 27.38 3.48 -13.39
N SER A 110 26.77 2.55 -14.14
CA SER A 110 25.87 2.86 -15.26
C SER A 110 24.47 3.39 -14.86
N PHE A 111 24.24 3.68 -13.57
CA PHE A 111 23.06 4.37 -13.02
C PHE A 111 21.73 3.98 -13.70
N ALA A 112 21.44 2.69 -13.79
CA ALA A 112 20.12 2.25 -14.25
C ALA A 112 19.06 2.78 -13.27
N LYS A 113 18.03 3.51 -13.77
CA LYS A 113 16.92 4.04 -12.95
C LYS A 113 16.30 2.98 -12.01
N ILE A 114 16.37 1.72 -12.42
CA ILE A 114 15.87 0.56 -11.66
C ILE A 114 16.73 0.26 -10.43
N GLU A 115 18.06 0.34 -10.52
CA GLU A 115 18.96 0.13 -9.38
C GLU A 115 18.84 1.25 -8.34
N PHE A 116 18.68 2.50 -8.80
CA PHE A 116 18.41 3.63 -7.91
C PHE A 116 17.07 3.45 -7.17
N LEU A 117 16.03 3.02 -7.89
CA LEU A 117 14.73 2.73 -7.27
C LEU A 117 14.84 1.62 -6.22
N HIS A 118 15.63 0.59 -6.49
CA HIS A 118 15.89 -0.50 -5.55
C HIS A 118 16.60 0.00 -4.28
N ALA A 119 17.63 0.85 -4.41
CA ALA A 119 18.29 1.46 -3.27
C ALA A 119 17.34 2.33 -2.41
N ILE A 120 16.45 3.11 -3.04
CA ILE A 120 15.40 3.86 -2.34
C ILE A 120 14.45 2.91 -1.59
N PHE A 121 14.09 1.79 -2.21
CA PHE A 121 13.17 0.83 -1.60
C PHE A 121 13.79 0.14 -0.38
N ILE A 122 15.08 -0.15 -0.41
CA ILE A 122 15.84 -0.67 0.74
C ILE A 122 15.92 0.37 1.86
N LEU A 123 16.15 1.64 1.53
CA LEU A 123 16.08 2.74 2.52
C LEU A 123 14.69 2.82 3.17
N LEU A 124 13.63 2.73 2.37
CA LEU A 124 12.25 2.75 2.87
C LEU A 124 11.98 1.57 3.81
N ILE A 125 12.46 0.38 3.47
CA ILE A 125 12.38 -0.82 4.33
C ILE A 125 13.14 -0.59 5.63
N CYS A 126 14.37 -0.08 5.57
CA CYS A 126 15.19 0.21 6.73
C CYS A 126 14.45 1.13 7.72
N VAL A 127 13.94 2.26 7.22
CA VAL A 127 13.17 3.21 8.03
C VAL A 127 11.91 2.55 8.60
N THR A 128 11.17 1.81 7.78
CA THR A 128 9.92 1.15 8.19
C THR A 128 10.15 0.14 9.31
N VAL A 129 11.18 -0.71 9.20
CA VAL A 129 11.51 -1.73 10.21
C VAL A 129 11.87 -1.06 11.54
N LEU A 130 12.72 -0.03 11.52
CA LEU A 130 13.14 0.67 12.74
C LEU A 130 11.97 1.40 13.41
N ILE A 131 11.13 2.09 12.64
CA ILE A 131 9.93 2.76 13.16
C ILE A 131 8.96 1.73 13.75
N ARG A 132 8.70 0.63 13.02
CA ARG A 132 7.77 -0.42 13.43
C ARG A 132 8.14 -1.02 14.77
N ASP A 133 9.42 -1.32 15.01
CA ASP A 133 9.85 -1.97 16.25
C ASP A 133 9.77 -1.04 17.46
N ASN A 134 10.05 0.25 17.27
CA ASN A 134 9.82 1.26 18.29
C ASN A 134 8.32 1.43 18.56
N PHE A 135 7.51 1.49 17.49
CA PHE A 135 6.05 1.58 17.59
C PHE A 135 5.44 0.37 18.32
N ALA A 136 5.84 -0.85 17.98
CA ALA A 136 5.35 -2.06 18.65
C ALA A 136 5.69 -2.07 20.15
N SER A 137 6.89 -1.60 20.51
CA SER A 137 7.31 -1.49 21.91
C SER A 137 6.49 -0.44 22.66
N PHE A 138 6.28 0.72 22.04
CA PHE A 138 5.42 1.78 22.55
C PHE A 138 4.00 1.28 22.81
N MET A 139 3.36 0.65 21.81
CA MET A 139 1.99 0.13 21.92
C MET A 139 1.83 -0.94 23.01
N ARG A 140 2.79 -1.87 23.12
CA ARG A 140 2.78 -2.88 24.20
C ARG A 140 2.94 -2.24 25.58
N GLY A 141 3.67 -1.14 25.69
CA GLY A 141 3.82 -0.40 26.95
C GLY A 141 2.50 0.01 27.57
N PHE A 142 1.56 0.52 26.76
CA PHE A 142 0.19 0.86 27.20
C PHE A 142 -0.61 -0.37 27.63
N ALA A 143 -0.49 -1.47 26.89
CA ALA A 143 -1.20 -2.71 27.22
C ALA A 143 -0.76 -3.30 28.57
N ILE A 144 0.55 -3.31 28.83
CA ILE A 144 1.12 -3.83 30.09
C ILE A 144 0.66 -2.97 31.29
N ARG A 145 0.61 -1.63 31.14
CA ARG A 145 0.13 -0.73 32.20
C ARG A 145 -1.33 -0.98 32.59
N ARG A 146 -2.15 -1.49 31.65
CA ARG A 146 -3.55 -1.87 31.85
C ARG A 146 -3.71 -3.31 32.38
N GLY A 147 -2.63 -4.00 32.73
CA GLY A 147 -2.67 -5.36 33.28
C GLY A 147 -2.95 -6.45 32.24
N GLN A 148 -2.84 -6.16 30.94
CA GLN A 148 -2.91 -7.19 29.91
C GLN A 148 -1.53 -7.79 29.63
N GLU A 149 -1.44 -9.12 29.66
CA GLU A 149 -0.25 -9.80 29.17
C GLU A 149 -0.16 -9.70 27.64
N PRO A 150 0.95 -9.21 27.08
CA PRO A 150 1.10 -9.10 25.64
C PRO A 150 1.22 -10.50 25.03
N GLU A 151 0.14 -11.01 24.44
CA GLU A 151 0.20 -12.27 23.68
C GLU A 151 1.21 -12.13 22.52
N SER A 152 1.98 -13.21 22.28
CA SER A 152 2.88 -13.30 21.14
C SER A 152 2.08 -13.34 19.83
N SER A 153 1.91 -12.20 19.17
CA SER A 153 1.12 -12.17 17.93
C SER A 153 1.78 -12.98 16.82
N GLU A 154 1.00 -13.76 16.08
CA GLU A 154 1.42 -14.55 14.91
C GLU A 154 2.20 -13.71 13.87
N PHE A 155 1.82 -12.45 13.68
CA PHE A 155 2.52 -11.50 12.79
C PHE A 155 3.96 -11.21 13.19
N THR A 156 4.31 -11.31 14.48
CA THR A 156 5.69 -11.10 14.93
C THR A 156 6.56 -12.29 14.51
N ARG A 157 5.99 -13.51 14.49
CA ARG A 157 6.68 -14.72 14.03
C ARG A 157 6.88 -14.71 12.52
N LEU A 158 5.84 -14.38 11.75
CA LEU A 158 5.92 -14.27 10.29
C LEU A 158 7.01 -13.26 9.87
N ARG A 159 7.12 -12.13 10.58
CA ARG A 159 8.20 -11.16 10.34
C ARG A 159 9.57 -11.81 10.51
N THR A 160 9.85 -12.42 11.66
CA THR A 160 11.19 -12.98 11.94
C THR A 160 11.57 -14.04 10.89
N ILE A 161 10.61 -14.87 10.49
CA ILE A 161 10.79 -15.90 9.44
C ILE A 161 11.16 -15.31 8.08
N VAL A 162 10.64 -14.12 7.73
CA VAL A 162 10.88 -13.49 6.42
C VAL A 162 12.04 -12.48 6.46
N ALA A 163 12.16 -11.72 7.55
CA ALA A 163 13.17 -10.67 7.73
C ALA A 163 14.58 -11.24 7.73
N ALA A 164 14.79 -12.37 8.41
CA ALA A 164 16.11 -12.95 8.58
C ALA A 164 16.71 -13.46 7.26
N PRO A 165 16.00 -14.28 6.44
CA PRO A 165 16.45 -14.65 5.11
C PRO A 165 16.61 -13.46 4.17
N LEU A 166 15.67 -12.51 4.20
CA LEU A 166 15.73 -11.33 3.33
C LEU A 166 16.93 -10.44 3.64
N GLY A 167 17.22 -10.19 4.93
CA GLY A 167 18.38 -9.41 5.34
C GLY A 167 19.70 -10.05 4.92
N ALA A 168 19.81 -11.39 5.06
CA ALA A 168 20.98 -12.12 4.59
C ALA A 168 21.12 -12.08 3.06
N LEU A 169 20.01 -12.21 2.32
CA LEU A 169 19.98 -12.15 0.87
C LEU A 169 20.38 -10.77 0.34
N LEU A 170 19.80 -9.71 0.92
CA LEU A 170 20.14 -8.32 0.59
C LEU A 170 21.59 -8.02 0.93
N TYR A 171 22.14 -8.59 2.02
CA TYR A 171 23.54 -8.41 2.37
C TYR A 171 24.46 -9.08 1.35
N ALA A 172 24.14 -10.33 0.96
CA ALA A 172 24.87 -11.04 -0.09
C ALA A 172 24.84 -10.26 -1.40
N HIS A 173 23.70 -9.65 -1.77
CA HIS A 173 23.60 -8.82 -2.96
C HIS A 173 24.39 -7.51 -2.87
N ALA A 174 24.22 -6.76 -1.77
CA ALA A 174 24.80 -5.43 -1.60
C ALA A 174 26.33 -5.45 -1.68
N PHE A 175 26.97 -6.44 -1.07
CA PHE A 175 28.43 -6.52 -0.94
C PHE A 175 29.09 -7.49 -1.93
N LEU A 176 28.33 -8.05 -2.88
CA LEU A 176 28.87 -9.02 -3.83
C LEU A 176 29.95 -8.39 -4.71
N ILE A 177 31.14 -8.98 -4.69
CA ILE A 177 32.26 -8.58 -5.55
C ILE A 177 32.27 -9.47 -6.80
N PRO A 178 32.33 -8.91 -8.01
CA PRO A 178 32.54 -9.68 -9.23
C PRO A 178 33.88 -10.45 -9.17
N ASP A 179 33.95 -11.65 -9.76
CA ASP A 179 35.21 -12.42 -9.94
C ASP A 179 35.97 -12.82 -8.65
N GLY A 180 35.26 -13.24 -7.61
CA GLY A 180 35.88 -13.72 -6.38
C GLY A 180 36.53 -15.13 -6.45
N PRO A 181 37.10 -15.61 -5.33
CA PRO A 181 37.92 -16.81 -5.30
C PRO A 181 37.15 -18.06 -5.72
N ALA A 182 37.85 -19.02 -6.33
CA ALA A 182 37.32 -20.31 -6.81
C ALA A 182 36.97 -21.30 -5.67
N ILE A 183 36.40 -20.81 -4.58
CA ILE A 183 35.92 -21.60 -3.44
C ILE A 183 34.45 -21.94 -3.70
N LYS A 184 34.07 -23.22 -3.52
CA LYS A 184 32.67 -23.67 -3.69
C LYS A 184 31.66 -22.83 -2.89
N LEU A 185 32.02 -22.45 -1.67
CA LEU A 185 31.20 -21.58 -0.82
C LEU A 185 30.95 -20.20 -1.45
N TYR A 186 31.99 -19.60 -2.04
CA TYR A 186 31.86 -18.31 -2.73
C TYR A 186 30.94 -18.43 -3.95
N SER A 187 31.10 -19.49 -4.75
CA SER A 187 30.25 -19.74 -5.91
C SER A 187 28.77 -19.87 -5.52
N TRP A 188 28.48 -20.60 -4.44
CA TRP A 188 27.11 -20.76 -3.93
C TRP A 188 26.52 -19.43 -3.42
N ILE A 189 27.29 -18.64 -2.67
CA ILE A 189 26.84 -17.33 -2.18
C ILE A 189 26.69 -16.31 -3.33
N SER A 190 27.59 -16.33 -4.31
CA SER A 190 27.54 -15.46 -5.48
C SER A 190 26.30 -15.71 -6.33
N TRP A 191 25.83 -16.95 -6.41
CA TRP A 191 24.56 -17.27 -7.06
C TRP A 191 23.38 -16.57 -6.38
N LEU A 192 23.34 -16.53 -5.04
CA LEU A 192 22.30 -15.79 -4.29
C LEU A 192 22.41 -14.28 -4.48
N GLY A 193 23.63 -13.75 -4.53
CA GLY A 193 23.87 -12.32 -4.74
C GLY A 193 23.54 -11.82 -6.15
N ASN A 194 23.48 -12.70 -7.15
CA ASN A 194 23.21 -12.34 -8.56
C ASN A 194 21.73 -12.52 -8.98
N ILE A 195 20.81 -12.63 -8.03
CA ILE A 195 19.38 -12.70 -8.32
C ILE A 195 18.92 -11.42 -9.07
N PRO A 196 18.03 -11.52 -10.07
CA PRO A 196 17.54 -10.35 -10.79
C PRO A 196 16.85 -9.33 -9.88
N ILE A 197 17.11 -8.03 -10.08
CA ILE A 197 16.55 -6.93 -9.26
C ILE A 197 15.01 -6.97 -9.19
N ARG A 198 14.34 -7.44 -10.26
CA ARG A 198 12.88 -7.61 -10.28
C ARG A 198 12.38 -8.56 -9.18
N VAL A 199 13.15 -9.59 -8.84
CA VAL A 199 12.82 -10.54 -7.77
C VAL A 199 13.04 -9.90 -6.40
N PHE A 200 14.08 -9.08 -6.24
CA PHE A 200 14.28 -8.30 -5.01
C PHE A 200 13.09 -7.37 -4.74
N PHE A 201 12.58 -6.66 -5.74
CA PHE A 201 11.37 -5.84 -5.56
C PHE A 201 10.17 -6.65 -5.04
N VAL A 202 9.98 -7.90 -5.48
CA VAL A 202 8.90 -8.75 -4.97
C VAL A 202 9.11 -9.05 -3.49
N PHE A 203 10.31 -9.47 -3.09
CA PHE A 203 10.60 -9.75 -1.68
C PHE A 203 10.47 -8.51 -0.80
N GLU A 204 10.93 -7.38 -1.30
CA GLU A 204 10.84 -6.09 -0.65
C GLU A 204 9.40 -5.61 -0.44
N ILE A 205 8.56 -5.70 -1.48
CA ILE A 205 7.13 -5.34 -1.39
C ILE A 205 6.43 -6.25 -0.39
N VAL A 206 6.67 -7.57 -0.46
CA VAL A 206 6.09 -8.53 0.50
C VAL A 206 6.53 -8.18 1.93
N PHE A 207 7.81 -7.87 2.14
CA PHE A 207 8.32 -7.54 3.46
C PHE A 207 7.76 -6.22 3.99
N LEU A 208 7.59 -5.21 3.14
CA LEU A 208 6.95 -3.96 3.47
C LEU A 208 5.47 -4.17 3.87
N ILE A 209 4.74 -5.01 3.13
CA ILE A 209 3.36 -5.41 3.47
C ILE A 209 3.31 -6.08 4.84
N ILE A 210 4.24 -6.99 5.15
CA ILE A 210 4.32 -7.65 6.47
C ILE A 210 4.58 -6.63 7.58
N ASN A 211 5.49 -5.67 7.37
CA ASN A 211 5.81 -4.65 8.37
C ASN A 211 4.63 -3.70 8.62
N PHE A 212 4.01 -3.15 7.57
CA PHE A 212 2.84 -2.29 7.71
C PHE A 212 1.63 -3.05 8.27
N GLY A 213 1.41 -4.29 7.81
CA GLY A 213 0.38 -5.18 8.36
C GLY A 213 0.59 -5.43 9.84
N SER A 214 1.84 -5.57 10.28
CA SER A 214 2.17 -5.69 11.70
C SER A 214 1.86 -4.42 12.49
N ILE A 215 2.21 -3.22 11.98
CA ILE A 215 1.86 -1.94 12.62
C ILE A 215 0.34 -1.84 12.77
N ALA A 216 -0.40 -2.09 11.70
CA ALA A 216 -1.86 -2.09 11.71
C ALA A 216 -2.44 -3.10 12.71
N GLY A 217 -1.81 -4.28 12.84
CA GLY A 217 -2.15 -5.29 13.85
C GLY A 217 -2.00 -4.77 15.28
N TYR A 218 -0.90 -4.06 15.59
CA TYR A 218 -0.71 -3.42 16.90
C TYR A 218 -1.74 -2.32 17.16
N CYS A 219 -2.04 -1.48 16.17
CA CYS A 219 -3.09 -0.46 16.26
C CYS A 219 -4.46 -1.12 16.54
N ARG A 220 -4.79 -2.20 15.82
CA ARG A 220 -6.07 -2.90 16.02
C ARG A 220 -6.18 -3.51 17.42
N LYS A 221 -5.09 -4.08 17.94
CA LYS A 221 -5.11 -4.83 19.21
C LYS A 221 -4.98 -3.92 20.44
N TYR A 222 -4.10 -2.92 20.38
CA TYR A 222 -3.76 -2.08 21.53
C TYR A 222 -4.07 -0.58 21.33
N GLY A 223 -4.58 -0.19 20.15
CA GLY A 223 -4.91 1.20 19.82
C GLY A 223 -5.90 1.83 20.78
N THR A 224 -6.94 1.08 21.19
CA THR A 224 -7.94 1.58 22.13
C THR A 224 -7.34 1.92 23.49
N TYR A 225 -6.50 1.05 24.06
CA TYR A 225 -5.83 1.32 25.33
C TYR A 225 -4.92 2.54 25.28
N CYS A 226 -4.13 2.64 24.20
CA CYS A 226 -3.26 3.77 23.94
C CYS A 226 -4.07 5.07 23.86
N LEU A 227 -5.17 5.05 23.11
CA LEU A 227 -6.05 6.18 22.92
C LEU A 227 -6.76 6.60 24.21
N ASP A 228 -7.28 5.64 24.99
CA ASP A 228 -7.96 5.93 26.26
C ASP A 228 -7.00 6.57 27.28
N GLU A 229 -5.73 6.14 27.33
CA GLU A 229 -4.70 6.75 28.20
C GLU A 229 -4.26 8.13 27.69
N LEU A 230 -4.05 8.29 26.38
CA LEU A 230 -3.68 9.58 25.78
C LEU A 230 -4.78 10.64 25.91
N CYS A 231 -6.04 10.22 25.82
CA CYS A 231 -7.17 11.16 25.85
C CYS A 231 -7.60 11.53 27.27
N LEU A 232 -7.15 10.81 28.32
CA LEU A 232 -7.52 11.05 29.72
C LEU A 232 -9.05 11.21 29.91
N GLY A 233 -9.85 10.43 29.18
CA GLY A 233 -11.32 10.50 29.18
C GLY A 233 -11.94 11.63 28.34
N ASN A 234 -11.14 12.43 27.62
CA ASN A 234 -11.63 13.46 26.71
C ASN A 234 -12.05 12.86 25.36
N GLU A 235 -13.35 12.60 25.21
CA GLU A 235 -13.96 12.07 23.98
C GLU A 235 -13.78 12.98 22.76
N HIS A 236 -13.67 14.30 22.94
CA HIS A 236 -13.42 15.22 21.82
C HIS A 236 -12.01 15.04 21.27
N LEU A 237 -11.00 14.98 22.15
CA LEU A 237 -9.61 14.74 21.75
C LEU A 237 -9.45 13.37 21.08
N ARG A 238 -10.15 12.36 21.59
CA ARG A 238 -10.23 11.02 20.99
C ARG A 238 -10.72 11.08 19.54
N LYS A 239 -11.84 11.76 19.30
CA LYS A 239 -12.40 11.93 17.95
C LYS A 239 -11.45 12.71 17.03
N GLN A 240 -10.78 13.75 17.52
CA GLN A 240 -9.80 14.51 16.74
C GLN A 240 -8.60 13.65 16.31
N ILE A 241 -8.03 12.85 17.22
CA ILE A 241 -6.92 11.95 16.89
C ILE A 241 -7.37 10.90 15.86
N LEU A 242 -8.55 10.31 16.07
CA LEU A 242 -9.09 9.31 15.13
C LEU A 242 -9.41 9.91 13.76
N ALA A 243 -9.79 11.18 13.68
CA ALA A 243 -10.08 11.87 12.42
C ALA A 243 -8.84 12.05 11.53
N ILE A 244 -7.62 12.01 12.07
CA ILE A 244 -6.38 12.11 11.29
C ILE A 244 -6.28 11.00 10.25
N PHE A 245 -6.75 9.78 10.56
CA PHE A 245 -6.64 8.63 9.66
C PHE A 245 -7.50 8.77 8.40
N PRO A 246 -8.83 8.96 8.48
CA PRO A 246 -9.64 9.20 7.27
C PRO A 246 -9.18 10.48 6.58
N ASN A 247 -8.85 11.54 7.32
CA ASN A 247 -8.42 12.78 6.68
C ASN A 247 -7.13 12.62 5.86
N ALA A 248 -6.17 11.84 6.33
CA ALA A 248 -4.95 11.55 5.58
C ALA A 248 -5.26 10.78 4.28
N LEU A 249 -6.20 9.83 4.33
CA LEU A 249 -6.65 9.09 3.15
C LEU A 249 -7.34 10.01 2.13
N THR A 250 -8.16 10.95 2.59
CA THR A 250 -8.78 11.98 1.74
C THR A 250 -7.75 12.88 1.06
N VAL A 251 -6.70 13.28 1.79
CA VAL A 251 -5.58 14.04 1.18
C VAL A 251 -4.84 13.18 0.14
N MET A 252 -4.64 11.89 0.42
CA MET A 252 -4.05 10.97 -0.55
C MET A 252 -4.92 10.80 -1.81
N ASN A 253 -6.25 10.76 -1.67
CA ASN A 253 -7.19 10.80 -2.81
C ASN A 253 -6.89 12.03 -3.68
N ALA A 254 -6.94 13.24 -3.12
CA ALA A 254 -6.69 14.49 -3.87
C ALA A 254 -5.31 14.50 -4.54
N MET A 255 -4.27 14.04 -3.84
CA MET A 255 -2.91 13.92 -4.39
C MET A 255 -2.85 12.95 -5.58
N MET A 256 -3.55 11.81 -5.52
CA MET A 256 -3.64 10.88 -6.65
C MET A 256 -4.31 11.56 -7.85
N GLY A 257 -5.39 12.32 -7.65
CA GLY A 257 -6.02 13.11 -8.72
C GLY A 257 -5.03 14.03 -9.44
N LEU A 258 -4.24 14.79 -8.68
CA LEU A 258 -3.19 15.67 -9.24
C LEU A 258 -2.07 14.88 -9.95
N LEU A 259 -1.61 13.78 -9.35
CA LEU A 259 -0.60 12.89 -9.96
C LEU A 259 -1.10 12.31 -11.28
N ALA A 260 -2.37 11.94 -11.39
CA ALA A 260 -2.96 11.45 -12.64
C ALA A 260 -2.85 12.49 -13.77
N VAL A 261 -3.11 13.77 -13.46
CA VAL A 261 -2.94 14.87 -14.43
C VAL A 261 -1.47 14.99 -14.87
N PHE A 262 -0.51 14.89 -13.95
CA PHE A 262 0.92 14.93 -14.30
C PHE A 262 1.34 13.76 -15.20
N PHE A 263 0.86 12.54 -14.95
CA PHE A 263 1.11 11.41 -15.84
C PHE A 263 0.48 11.62 -17.21
N ALA A 264 -0.75 12.15 -17.26
CA ALA A 264 -1.42 12.45 -18.52
C ALA A 264 -0.68 13.49 -19.35
N TYR A 265 -0.16 14.54 -18.70
CA TYR A 265 0.66 15.56 -19.35
C TYR A 265 1.97 15.01 -19.95
N GLN A 266 2.49 13.91 -19.41
CA GLN A 266 3.65 13.19 -19.95
C GLN A 266 3.28 12.18 -21.06
N GLY A 267 2.03 12.17 -21.54
CA GLY A 267 1.51 11.20 -22.50
C GLY A 267 1.22 9.81 -21.89
N ARG A 268 1.41 9.62 -20.58
CA ARG A 268 1.26 8.33 -19.89
C ARG A 268 -0.17 8.11 -19.40
N ILE A 269 -1.11 8.03 -20.35
CA ILE A 269 -2.56 8.00 -20.07
C ILE A 269 -2.97 6.73 -19.31
N LYS A 270 -2.33 5.59 -19.60
CA LYS A 270 -2.57 4.33 -18.91
C LYS A 270 -2.24 4.44 -17.42
N GLU A 271 -1.09 5.02 -17.08
CA GLU A 271 -0.69 5.25 -15.70
C GLU A 271 -1.57 6.29 -15.02
N ALA A 272 -1.95 7.36 -15.71
CA ALA A 272 -2.92 8.32 -15.21
C ALA A 272 -4.23 7.64 -14.79
N PHE A 273 -4.75 6.73 -15.61
CA PHE A 273 -5.93 5.94 -15.29
C PHE A 273 -5.74 5.02 -14.08
N LEU A 274 -4.59 4.35 -13.96
CA LEU A 274 -4.30 3.50 -12.79
C LEU A 274 -4.20 4.33 -11.51
N ILE A 275 -3.62 5.54 -11.57
CA ILE A 275 -3.61 6.47 -10.44
C ILE A 275 -5.03 6.94 -10.08
N MET A 276 -5.89 7.17 -11.07
CA MET A 276 -7.32 7.48 -10.84
C MET A 276 -8.06 6.33 -10.13
N ILE A 277 -7.76 5.07 -10.46
CA ILE A 277 -8.27 3.92 -9.69
C ILE A 277 -7.77 3.99 -8.24
N GLY A 278 -6.49 4.34 -8.04
CA GLY A 278 -5.91 4.58 -6.72
C GLY A 278 -6.66 5.65 -5.92
N ALA A 279 -6.99 6.78 -6.56
CA ALA A 279 -7.80 7.84 -5.95
C ALA A 279 -9.16 7.31 -5.48
N ALA A 280 -9.88 6.55 -6.32
CA ALA A 280 -11.16 5.94 -5.99
C ALA A 280 -11.07 4.89 -4.86
N ILE A 281 -9.93 4.20 -4.74
CA ILE A 281 -9.67 3.29 -3.62
C ILE A 281 -9.51 4.09 -2.32
N PHE A 282 -8.75 5.20 -2.32
CA PHE A 282 -8.54 6.02 -1.13
C PHE A 282 -9.83 6.68 -0.63
N ASP A 283 -10.65 7.23 -1.55
CA ASP A 283 -12.01 7.71 -1.26
C ASP A 283 -12.86 6.62 -0.59
N LYS A 284 -12.94 5.42 -1.18
CA LYS A 284 -13.71 4.33 -0.56
C LYS A 284 -13.17 3.94 0.83
N LEU A 285 -11.84 3.98 1.02
CA LEU A 285 -11.20 3.62 2.28
C LEU A 285 -11.41 4.69 3.36
N ASP A 286 -11.39 5.97 3.03
CA ASP A 286 -11.56 7.05 4.01
C ASP A 286 -12.98 7.04 4.60
N GLY A 287 -14.01 6.87 3.78
CA GLY A 287 -15.40 6.81 4.23
C GLY A 287 -15.67 5.53 5.01
N ALA A 288 -15.06 4.41 4.61
CA ALA A 288 -15.14 3.16 5.36
C ALA A 288 -14.42 3.28 6.72
N MET A 289 -13.27 3.95 6.76
CA MET A 289 -12.51 4.16 7.99
C MET A 289 -13.23 5.11 8.94
N ALA A 290 -13.78 6.22 8.44
CA ALA A 290 -14.56 7.17 9.23
C ALA A 290 -15.77 6.52 9.91
N ARG A 291 -16.53 5.68 9.17
CA ARG A 291 -17.63 4.87 9.72
C ARG A 291 -17.14 3.90 10.79
N LYS A 292 -16.08 3.15 10.51
CA LYS A 292 -15.52 2.16 11.44
C LYS A 292 -15.01 2.79 12.74
N LEU A 293 -14.54 4.03 12.68
CA LEU A 293 -14.07 4.79 13.84
C LEU A 293 -15.19 5.56 14.57
N GLY A 294 -16.46 5.40 14.17
CA GLY A 294 -17.60 6.11 14.79
C GLY A 294 -17.59 7.62 14.52
N LEU A 295 -16.81 8.08 13.53
CA LEU A 295 -16.74 9.51 13.17
C LEU A 295 -17.90 9.93 12.26
N ALA A 296 -18.55 8.96 11.60
CA ALA A 296 -19.68 9.20 10.70
C ALA A 296 -21.05 9.25 11.40
N ASP A 297 -21.20 8.59 12.56
CA ASP A 297 -22.51 8.31 13.17
C ASP A 297 -22.90 9.22 14.35
N ASP A 298 -21.98 10.06 14.84
CA ASP A 298 -22.13 10.76 16.14
C ASP A 298 -22.39 12.27 16.06
N ALA A 299 -23.15 12.74 15.07
CA ALA A 299 -23.81 14.03 15.22
C ALA A 299 -25.30 13.77 15.46
N PRO A 300 -25.81 13.81 16.72
CA PRO A 300 -27.25 13.90 16.91
C PRO A 300 -27.73 15.06 16.06
N ALA A 301 -28.70 14.78 15.18
CA ALA A 301 -29.37 15.77 14.38
C ALA A 301 -30.10 16.71 15.34
N VAL A 302 -29.41 17.72 15.85
CA VAL A 302 -30.06 18.86 16.48
C VAL A 302 -30.83 19.54 15.34
N ASP A 303 -32.16 19.42 15.39
CA ASP A 303 -33.13 19.98 14.44
C ASP A 303 -33.19 19.35 13.03
N GLY A 304 -32.80 18.09 12.85
CA GLY A 304 -32.96 17.39 11.56
C GLY A 304 -32.10 17.98 10.42
N LYS A 305 -31.06 18.75 10.74
CA LYS A 305 -30.11 19.33 9.78
C LYS A 305 -28.88 18.42 9.65
N PRO A 306 -28.42 18.11 8.42
CA PRO A 306 -27.11 17.49 8.24
C PRO A 306 -26.05 18.46 8.78
N LYS A 307 -25.27 18.02 9.77
CA LYS A 307 -24.16 18.82 10.28
C LYS A 307 -22.98 18.62 9.35
N ILE A 308 -22.64 19.66 8.60
CA ILE A 308 -21.44 19.69 7.77
C ILE A 308 -20.23 19.53 8.69
N THR A 309 -19.49 18.45 8.54
CA THR A 309 -18.26 18.19 9.30
C THR A 309 -17.06 18.66 8.49
N PHE A 310 -15.98 19.04 9.17
CA PHE A 310 -14.73 19.39 8.50
C PHE A 310 -14.22 18.23 7.61
N GLY A 311 -14.32 16.99 8.08
CA GLY A 311 -13.97 15.80 7.31
C GLY A 311 -14.81 15.65 6.04
N GLY A 312 -16.13 15.87 6.13
CA GLY A 312 -17.02 15.82 4.96
C GLY A 312 -16.73 16.93 3.94
N ILE A 313 -16.43 18.16 4.38
CA ILE A 313 -16.02 19.24 3.45
C ILE A 313 -14.71 18.87 2.75
N MET A 314 -13.75 18.33 3.50
CA MET A 314 -12.46 17.97 2.95
C MET A 314 -12.56 16.81 1.95
N ASP A 315 -13.47 15.87 2.20
CA ASP A 315 -13.85 14.80 1.28
C ASP A 315 -14.44 15.37 -0.03
N ASP A 316 -15.45 16.25 0.07
CA ASP A 316 -16.05 16.91 -1.09
C ASP A 316 -15.01 17.71 -1.91
N ILE A 317 -14.04 18.36 -1.26
CA ILE A 317 -12.94 19.07 -1.92
C ILE A 317 -12.01 18.08 -2.63
N ALA A 318 -11.61 17.00 -1.97
CA ALA A 318 -10.75 15.98 -2.56
C ALA A 318 -11.42 15.32 -3.77
N ASP A 319 -12.69 14.96 -3.65
CA ASP A 319 -13.51 14.42 -4.74
C ASP A 319 -13.69 15.39 -5.90
N THR A 320 -13.80 16.69 -5.62
CA THR A 320 -13.81 17.72 -6.66
C THR A 320 -12.51 17.71 -7.45
N VAL A 321 -11.36 17.70 -6.77
CA VAL A 321 -10.04 17.66 -7.43
C VAL A 321 -9.85 16.37 -8.21
N SER A 322 -10.09 15.23 -7.57
CA SER A 322 -9.80 13.90 -8.13
C SER A 322 -10.79 13.46 -9.18
N PHE A 323 -12.09 13.70 -9.00
CA PHE A 323 -13.11 13.07 -9.86
C PHE A 323 -13.89 14.05 -10.73
N CYS A 324 -13.79 15.36 -10.48
CA CYS A 324 -14.42 16.37 -11.33
C CYS A 324 -13.37 17.08 -12.21
N VAL A 325 -12.31 17.60 -11.59
CA VAL A 325 -11.29 18.42 -12.27
C VAL A 325 -10.26 17.57 -13.00
N ALA A 326 -9.67 16.57 -12.35
CA ALA A 326 -8.61 15.77 -12.97
C ALA A 326 -9.08 15.05 -14.26
N PRO A 327 -10.25 14.36 -14.32
CA PRO A 327 -10.71 13.72 -15.55
C PRO A 327 -10.99 14.72 -16.68
N ALA A 328 -11.58 15.88 -16.36
CA ALA A 328 -11.81 16.95 -17.32
C ALA A 328 -10.50 17.47 -17.91
N TRP A 329 -9.47 17.62 -17.07
CA TRP A 329 -8.15 18.09 -17.51
C TRP A 329 -7.43 17.02 -18.35
N ILE A 330 -7.46 15.75 -17.92
CA ILE A 330 -6.88 14.63 -18.68
C ILE A 330 -7.53 14.55 -20.07
N TYR A 331 -8.87 14.66 -20.14
CA TYR A 331 -9.60 14.75 -21.40
C TYR A 331 -9.10 15.92 -22.27
N TYR A 332 -8.97 17.11 -21.69
CA TYR A 332 -8.47 18.28 -22.42
C TYR A 332 -7.06 18.08 -22.97
N ILE A 333 -6.12 17.54 -22.16
CA ILE A 333 -4.76 17.22 -22.59
C ILE A 333 -4.81 16.28 -23.79
N CYS A 334 -5.51 15.15 -23.68
CA CYS A 334 -5.54 14.14 -24.75
C CYS A 334 -6.12 14.64 -26.07
N LEU A 335 -7.12 15.52 -26.04
CA LEU A 335 -7.84 15.94 -27.26
C LEU A 335 -7.34 17.27 -27.83
N SER A 336 -6.69 18.13 -27.03
CA SER A 336 -6.21 19.45 -27.48
C SER A 336 -5.08 19.36 -28.51
N GLU A 337 -4.31 18.27 -28.50
CA GLU A 337 -3.22 18.02 -29.46
C GLU A 337 -3.74 17.62 -30.86
N ILE A 338 -5.01 17.21 -30.96
CA ILE A 338 -5.62 16.75 -32.22
C ILE A 338 -6.20 17.96 -32.95
N SER A 339 -5.32 18.69 -33.64
CA SER A 339 -5.61 19.97 -34.31
C SER A 339 -6.55 19.91 -35.53
N THR A 340 -6.83 18.72 -36.07
CA THR A 340 -7.63 18.54 -37.28
C THR A 340 -9.13 18.68 -37.07
N ILE A 341 -9.62 18.70 -35.82
CA ILE A 341 -11.04 18.64 -35.49
C ILE A 341 -11.46 19.84 -34.63
N ARG A 342 -12.56 20.50 -34.99
CA ARG A 342 -13.08 21.72 -34.34
C ARG A 342 -14.20 21.44 -33.33
N LEU A 343 -14.00 20.55 -32.36
CA LEU A 343 -14.90 20.46 -31.20
C LEU A 343 -14.46 21.44 -30.11
N PRO A 344 -15.40 22.05 -29.34
CA PRO A 344 -15.05 22.91 -28.22
C PRO A 344 -14.67 22.05 -26.99
N VAL A 345 -13.53 21.36 -27.08
CA VAL A 345 -13.01 20.42 -26.06
C VAL A 345 -12.96 21.08 -24.67
N HIS A 346 -12.52 22.32 -24.60
CA HIS A 346 -12.46 23.10 -23.35
C HIS A 346 -13.85 23.28 -22.70
N ILE A 347 -14.90 23.55 -23.48
CA ILE A 347 -16.27 23.70 -22.96
C ILE A 347 -16.76 22.35 -22.43
N ILE A 348 -16.53 21.26 -23.16
CA ILE A 348 -16.96 19.91 -22.75
C ILE A 348 -16.28 19.53 -21.42
N ALA A 349 -14.99 19.82 -21.27
CA ALA A 349 -14.25 19.61 -20.03
C ALA A 349 -14.85 20.41 -18.85
N ILE A 350 -15.11 21.70 -19.06
CA ILE A 350 -15.69 22.59 -18.04
C ILE A 350 -17.10 22.12 -17.64
N VAL A 351 -17.94 21.76 -18.61
CA VAL A 351 -19.30 21.27 -18.36
C VAL A 351 -19.27 20.02 -17.49
N TYR A 352 -18.40 19.05 -17.81
CA TYR A 352 -18.23 17.86 -16.98
C TYR A 352 -17.83 18.19 -15.55
N ALA A 353 -16.83 19.05 -15.35
CA ALA A 353 -16.36 19.42 -14.02
C ALA A 353 -17.46 20.12 -13.21
N VAL A 354 -18.18 21.07 -13.81
CA VAL A 354 -19.29 21.79 -13.17
C VAL A 354 -20.42 20.84 -12.78
N PHE A 355 -20.79 19.90 -13.65
CA PHE A 355 -21.83 18.90 -13.35
C PHE A 355 -21.40 17.90 -12.27
N GLY A 356 -20.11 17.57 -12.20
CA GLY A 356 -19.55 16.78 -11.09
C GLY A 356 -19.67 17.52 -9.75
N ILE A 357 -19.28 18.80 -9.72
CA ILE A 357 -19.38 19.65 -8.52
C ILE A 357 -20.84 19.84 -8.10
N SER A 358 -21.76 20.09 -9.04
CA SER A 358 -23.19 20.23 -8.73
C SER A 358 -23.75 18.97 -8.10
N ARG A 359 -23.32 17.79 -8.58
CA ARG A 359 -23.70 16.50 -8.01
C ARG A 359 -23.18 16.34 -6.59
N LEU A 360 -21.93 16.72 -6.30
CA LEU A 360 -21.36 16.65 -4.95
C LEU A 360 -22.15 17.54 -3.99
N ILE A 361 -22.38 18.80 -4.35
CA ILE A 361 -23.18 19.75 -3.56
C ILE A 361 -24.58 19.20 -3.30
N TYR A 362 -25.25 18.64 -4.31
CA TYR A 362 -26.56 18.03 -4.13
C TYR A 362 -26.52 16.88 -3.12
N PHE A 363 -25.51 16.01 -3.19
CA PHE A 363 -25.38 14.87 -2.29
C PHE A 363 -25.09 15.30 -0.85
N THR A 364 -24.27 16.33 -0.63
CA THR A 364 -24.00 16.92 0.69
C THR A 364 -25.25 17.54 1.32
N LEU A 365 -26.20 18.02 0.50
CA LEU A 365 -27.45 18.63 0.94
C LEU A 365 -28.65 17.66 0.99
N ASP A 366 -28.54 16.45 0.43
CA ASP A 366 -29.66 15.51 0.29
C ASP A 366 -30.11 14.96 1.65
N ARG A 367 -31.37 15.24 2.01
CA ARG A 367 -31.99 14.82 3.29
C ARG A 367 -32.64 13.45 3.25
N HIS A 368 -32.72 12.82 2.08
CA HIS A 368 -33.36 11.52 1.89
C HIS A 368 -32.42 10.53 1.18
N PRO A 369 -31.28 10.16 1.80
CA PRO A 369 -30.38 9.16 1.25
C PRO A 369 -31.09 7.80 1.22
N ILE A 370 -30.93 7.06 0.12
CA ILE A 370 -31.48 5.71 -0.03
C ILE A 370 -30.38 4.72 0.39
N PRO A 371 -30.55 3.93 1.46
CA PRO A 371 -29.49 3.06 1.95
C PRO A 371 -28.95 2.15 0.85
N GLY A 372 -27.66 2.30 0.54
CA GLY A 372 -26.86 1.57 -0.46
C GLY A 372 -27.33 1.64 -1.91
N TYR A 373 -28.02 2.72 -2.27
CA TYR A 373 -28.16 3.18 -3.65
C TYR A 373 -27.71 4.64 -3.75
N PHE A 374 -27.13 5.02 -4.89
CA PHE A 374 -26.85 6.41 -5.23
C PHE A 374 -27.91 6.95 -6.18
N LYS A 375 -28.31 8.22 -5.97
CA LYS A 375 -29.12 8.99 -6.91
C LYS A 375 -28.18 9.58 -7.97
N GLY A 376 -28.32 9.16 -9.22
CA GLY A 376 -27.36 9.49 -10.27
C GLY A 376 -26.04 8.73 -10.15
N MET A 377 -25.19 8.84 -11.17
CA MET A 377 -23.90 8.16 -11.22
C MET A 377 -22.91 8.78 -10.22
N PRO A 378 -22.19 7.97 -9.41
CA PRO A 378 -21.15 8.49 -8.52
C PRO A 378 -19.98 9.14 -9.28
N THR A 379 -19.41 10.23 -8.75
CA THR A 379 -18.26 10.94 -9.33
C THR A 379 -17.04 10.04 -9.53
N PRO A 380 -16.63 9.14 -8.60
CA PRO A 380 -15.50 8.24 -8.86
C PRO A 380 -15.76 7.30 -10.04
N ALA A 381 -16.99 6.77 -10.15
CA ALA A 381 -17.37 5.89 -11.25
C ALA A 381 -17.40 6.66 -12.58
N ALA A 382 -17.93 7.88 -12.58
CA ALA A 382 -17.97 8.72 -13.76
C ALA A 382 -16.56 9.13 -14.22
N ALA A 383 -15.65 9.44 -13.29
CA ALA A 383 -14.26 9.76 -13.56
C ALA A 383 -13.53 8.62 -14.27
N LEU A 384 -13.68 7.40 -13.77
CA LEU A 384 -13.11 6.21 -14.42
C LEU A 384 -13.78 5.94 -15.78
N PHE A 385 -15.10 6.16 -15.88
CA PHE A 385 -15.85 5.89 -17.11
C PHE A 385 -15.39 6.80 -18.26
N VAL A 386 -15.14 8.08 -17.99
CA VAL A 386 -14.67 9.00 -19.03
C VAL A 386 -13.18 8.88 -19.34
N THR A 387 -12.36 8.42 -18.40
CA THR A 387 -10.91 8.27 -18.60
C THR A 387 -10.51 6.95 -19.25
N SER A 388 -11.28 5.88 -19.06
CA SER A 388 -10.99 4.57 -19.67
C SER A 388 -10.90 4.58 -21.22
N PRO A 389 -11.80 5.22 -22.00
CA PRO A 389 -11.67 5.26 -23.46
C PRO A 389 -10.53 6.20 -23.92
N LEU A 390 -10.03 7.10 -23.08
CA LEU A 390 -8.87 7.94 -23.41
C LEU A 390 -7.58 7.12 -23.57
N ILE A 391 -7.47 5.97 -22.90
CA ILE A 391 -6.37 5.02 -23.11
C ILE A 391 -6.38 4.52 -24.56
N ILE A 392 -7.58 4.19 -25.07
CA ILE A 392 -7.76 3.67 -26.42
C ILE A 392 -7.44 4.76 -27.45
N LEU A 393 -7.90 6.00 -27.20
CA LEU A 393 -7.56 7.15 -28.02
C LEU A 393 -6.04 7.38 -28.08
N ALA A 394 -5.35 7.35 -26.94
CA ALA A 394 -3.90 7.53 -26.87
C ALA A 394 -3.15 6.43 -27.66
N GLN A 395 -3.59 5.18 -27.55
CA GLN A 395 -3.03 4.07 -28.33
C GLN A 395 -3.27 4.25 -29.83
N ALA A 396 -4.47 4.69 -30.23
CA ALA A 396 -4.78 4.96 -31.63
C ALA A 396 -3.90 6.09 -32.19
N PHE A 397 -3.61 7.10 -31.37
CA PHE A 397 -2.70 8.19 -31.71
C PHE A 397 -1.25 7.71 -31.88
N GLU A 398 -0.71 6.94 -30.94
CA GLU A 398 0.63 6.35 -31.03
C GLU A 398 0.82 5.44 -32.25
N GLN A 399 -0.25 4.73 -32.65
CA GLN A 399 -0.24 3.82 -33.80
C GLN A 399 -0.52 4.52 -35.13
N GLY A 400 -0.89 5.81 -35.13
CA GLY A 400 -1.29 6.54 -36.33
C GLY A 400 -2.53 5.95 -37.02
N SER A 401 -3.46 5.38 -36.24
CA SER A 401 -4.65 4.70 -36.78
C SER A 401 -5.71 5.71 -37.27
N ASP A 402 -6.39 5.39 -38.37
CA ASP A 402 -7.55 6.16 -38.86
C ASP A 402 -8.71 6.21 -37.84
N SER A 403 -8.70 5.32 -36.84
CA SER A 403 -9.71 5.26 -35.77
C SER A 403 -9.64 6.44 -34.80
N ILE A 404 -8.61 7.30 -34.86
CA ILE A 404 -8.46 8.46 -33.97
C ILE A 404 -9.70 9.37 -34.02
N ILE A 405 -10.24 9.62 -35.22
CA ILE A 405 -11.41 10.50 -35.39
C ILE A 405 -12.64 9.90 -34.67
N PHE A 406 -12.86 8.59 -34.80
CA PHE A 406 -13.94 7.91 -34.10
C PHE A 406 -13.79 8.04 -32.59
N TRP A 407 -12.62 7.71 -32.05
CA TRP A 407 -12.37 7.77 -30.61
C TRP A 407 -12.42 9.19 -30.04
N TYR A 408 -12.05 10.19 -30.84
CA TYR A 408 -12.16 11.61 -30.47
C TYR A 408 -13.61 12.04 -30.20
N TYR A 409 -14.52 11.75 -31.15
CA TYR A 409 -15.95 12.02 -30.97
C TYR A 409 -16.55 11.14 -29.88
N PHE A 410 -16.13 9.88 -29.81
CA PHE A 410 -16.61 8.94 -28.80
C PHE A 410 -16.29 9.40 -27.37
N CYS A 411 -15.03 9.75 -27.08
CA CYS A 411 -14.63 10.25 -25.77
C CYS A 411 -15.37 11.54 -25.39
N SER A 412 -15.55 12.45 -26.35
CA SER A 412 -16.32 13.68 -26.15
C SER A 412 -17.79 13.40 -25.84
N GLY A 413 -18.40 12.45 -26.53
CA GLY A 413 -19.77 12.00 -26.24
C GLY A 413 -19.90 11.37 -24.86
N ILE A 414 -18.93 10.54 -24.46
CA ILE A 414 -18.89 9.91 -23.13
C ILE A 414 -18.74 10.95 -22.01
N MET A 415 -17.94 12.00 -22.20
CA MET A 415 -17.84 13.12 -21.24
C MET A 415 -19.19 13.78 -21.00
N VAL A 416 -19.90 14.15 -22.07
CA VAL A 416 -21.22 14.77 -21.99
C VAL A 416 -22.23 13.81 -21.36
N ALA A 417 -22.26 12.55 -21.80
CA ALA A 417 -23.16 11.54 -21.25
C ALA A 417 -22.93 11.33 -19.75
N ALA A 418 -21.69 11.19 -19.31
CA ALA A 418 -21.34 11.03 -17.90
C ALA A 418 -21.78 12.23 -17.05
N ALA A 419 -21.60 13.46 -17.54
CA ALA A 419 -22.05 14.67 -16.86
C ALA A 419 -23.56 14.64 -16.60
N PHE A 420 -24.37 14.27 -17.60
CA PHE A 420 -25.81 14.11 -17.45
C PHE A 420 -26.18 12.93 -16.52
N LEU A 421 -25.51 11.78 -16.64
CA LEU A 421 -25.77 10.61 -15.80
C LEU A 421 -25.50 10.87 -14.32
N MET A 422 -24.49 11.69 -13.98
CA MET A 422 -24.23 12.12 -12.61
C MET A 422 -25.40 12.89 -11.99
N ASN A 423 -26.09 13.70 -12.80
CA ASN A 423 -27.20 14.55 -12.35
C ASN A 423 -28.59 13.94 -12.62
N LEU A 424 -28.65 12.71 -13.15
CA LEU A 424 -29.89 11.97 -13.37
C LEU A 424 -30.34 11.30 -12.05
N PHE A 425 -30.78 12.10 -11.08
CA PHE A 425 -31.17 11.64 -9.74
C PHE A 425 -32.24 10.54 -9.67
N PRO A 426 -33.18 10.40 -10.63
CA PRO A 426 -34.10 9.26 -10.67
C PRO A 426 -33.44 7.90 -10.95
N ALA A 427 -32.22 7.88 -11.49
CA ALA A 427 -31.46 6.65 -11.71
C ALA A 427 -30.84 6.18 -10.40
N LYS A 428 -31.14 4.94 -9.99
CA LYS A 428 -30.63 4.34 -8.77
C LYS A 428 -29.44 3.43 -9.09
N TYR A 429 -28.23 3.89 -8.79
CA TYR A 429 -27.01 3.11 -8.96
C TYR A 429 -26.73 2.30 -7.70
N VAL A 430 -26.38 1.01 -7.85
CA VAL A 430 -26.04 0.16 -6.71
C VAL A 430 -24.67 0.57 -6.16
N HIS A 431 -24.56 0.65 -4.84
CA HIS A 431 -23.26 0.87 -4.20
C HIS A 431 -22.32 -0.33 -4.47
N VAL A 432 -21.11 -0.07 -4.96
CA VAL A 432 -20.16 -1.14 -5.35
C VAL A 432 -19.87 -2.09 -4.18
N GLY A 433 -19.76 -1.58 -2.94
CA GLY A 433 -19.60 -2.42 -1.75
C GLY A 433 -20.74 -3.43 -1.58
N ARG A 434 -22.00 -2.98 -1.72
CA ARG A 434 -23.17 -3.86 -1.63
C ARG A 434 -23.23 -4.86 -2.79
N MET A 435 -22.80 -4.45 -3.99
CA MET A 435 -22.71 -5.37 -5.13
C MET A 435 -21.73 -6.50 -4.84
N MET A 436 -20.56 -6.18 -4.27
CA MET A 436 -19.55 -7.16 -3.85
C MET A 436 -20.03 -8.02 -2.67
N ASP A 437 -20.77 -7.47 -1.72
CA ASP A 437 -21.32 -8.23 -0.59
C ASP A 437 -22.36 -9.26 -1.06
N LYS A 438 -23.23 -8.86 -2.00
CA LYS A 438 -24.24 -9.76 -2.59
C LYS A 438 -23.62 -10.81 -3.48
N ASN A 439 -22.55 -10.47 -4.19
CA ASN A 439 -21.88 -11.41 -5.10
C ASN A 439 -20.35 -11.28 -4.99
N PRO A 440 -19.72 -11.91 -3.99
CA PRO A 440 -18.29 -11.76 -3.70
C PRO A 440 -17.38 -12.26 -4.83
N TRP A 441 -17.91 -13.11 -5.71
CA TRP A 441 -17.22 -13.54 -6.93
C TRP A 441 -16.93 -12.39 -7.88
N ILE A 442 -17.79 -11.37 -7.95
CA ILE A 442 -17.55 -10.17 -8.76
C ILE A 442 -16.22 -9.54 -8.32
N GLY A 443 -16.06 -9.25 -7.03
CA GLY A 443 -14.82 -8.65 -6.52
C GLY A 443 -13.60 -9.56 -6.65
N ARG A 444 -13.76 -10.87 -6.41
CA ARG A 444 -12.66 -11.85 -6.49
C ARG A 444 -12.15 -12.09 -7.90
N ILE A 445 -12.98 -11.91 -8.91
CA ILE A 445 -12.63 -12.06 -10.33
C ILE A 445 -12.19 -10.70 -10.91
N ASP A 446 -12.88 -9.63 -10.56
CA ASP A 446 -12.62 -8.28 -11.07
C ASP A 446 -11.22 -7.78 -10.70
N LEU A 447 -10.82 -7.92 -9.43
CA LEU A 447 -9.52 -7.46 -8.96
C LEU A 447 -8.32 -8.10 -9.71
N PRO A 448 -8.21 -9.45 -9.82
CA PRO A 448 -7.12 -10.05 -10.58
C PRO A 448 -7.22 -9.77 -12.08
N LEU A 449 -8.41 -9.59 -12.65
CA LEU A 449 -8.53 -9.19 -14.05
C LEU A 449 -8.01 -7.77 -14.28
N VAL A 450 -8.36 -6.80 -13.43
CA VAL A 450 -7.79 -5.44 -13.50
C VAL A 450 -6.26 -5.49 -13.40
N VAL A 451 -5.71 -6.28 -12.46
CA VAL A 451 -4.26 -6.46 -12.31
C VAL A 451 -3.63 -7.10 -13.54
N LEU A 452 -4.26 -8.14 -14.10
CA LEU A 452 -3.79 -8.81 -15.31
C LEU A 452 -3.79 -7.85 -16.52
N PHE A 453 -4.90 -7.16 -16.74
CA PHE A 453 -5.07 -6.24 -17.86
C PHE A 453 -4.23 -4.97 -17.72
N ALA A 454 -3.84 -4.56 -16.50
CA ALA A 454 -2.98 -3.39 -16.27
C ALA A 454 -1.63 -3.48 -17.02
N PHE A 455 -1.13 -4.69 -17.26
CA PHE A 455 0.10 -4.94 -18.01
C PHE A 455 -0.12 -5.18 -19.51
N THR A 456 -1.35 -5.02 -20.00
CA THR A 456 -1.73 -5.27 -21.40
C THR A 456 -2.22 -3.98 -22.09
N PRO A 457 -2.21 -3.93 -23.44
CA PRO A 457 -2.82 -2.81 -24.17
C PRO A 457 -4.35 -2.79 -24.04
N TYR A 458 -4.98 -3.90 -23.65
CA TYR A 458 -6.44 -4.04 -23.60
C TYR A 458 -7.10 -3.43 -22.35
N LEU A 459 -6.34 -2.82 -21.44
CA LEU A 459 -6.86 -2.22 -20.22
C LEU A 459 -8.01 -1.23 -20.48
N GLY A 460 -7.87 -0.36 -21.48
CA GLY A 460 -8.88 0.65 -21.81
C GLY A 460 -10.22 0.03 -22.21
N TYR A 461 -10.20 -0.97 -23.09
CA TYR A 461 -11.40 -1.69 -23.53
C TYR A 461 -12.07 -2.44 -22.37
N PHE A 462 -11.27 -3.17 -21.58
CA PHE A 462 -11.76 -3.94 -20.44
C PHE A 462 -12.44 -3.03 -19.42
N ALA A 463 -11.75 -1.98 -18.97
CA ALA A 463 -12.28 -1.04 -17.99
C ALA A 463 -13.53 -0.32 -18.51
N PHE A 464 -13.52 0.12 -19.78
CA PHE A 464 -14.67 0.79 -20.38
C PHE A 464 -15.91 -0.10 -20.41
N ILE A 465 -15.78 -1.37 -20.81
CA ILE A 465 -16.91 -2.32 -20.84
C ILE A 465 -17.52 -2.49 -19.45
N GLN A 466 -16.68 -2.64 -18.40
CA GLN A 466 -17.15 -2.77 -17.03
C GLN A 466 -17.90 -1.53 -16.56
N LEU A 467 -17.37 -0.35 -16.85
CA LEU A 467 -17.96 0.91 -16.45
C LEU A 467 -19.22 1.25 -17.27
N LEU A 468 -19.30 0.79 -18.52
CA LEU A 468 -20.50 0.86 -19.34
C LEU A 468 -21.63 -0.03 -18.77
N LEU A 469 -21.30 -1.27 -18.37
CA LEU A 469 -22.24 -2.15 -17.68
C LEU A 469 -22.75 -1.52 -16.38
N TYR A 470 -21.86 -0.87 -15.62
CA TYR A 470 -22.24 -0.11 -14.44
C TYR A 470 -23.13 1.09 -14.78
N ALA A 471 -22.80 1.86 -15.82
CA ALA A 471 -23.57 3.02 -16.28
C ALA A 471 -25.01 2.66 -16.68
N ILE A 472 -25.23 1.51 -17.31
CA ILE A 472 -26.54 1.02 -17.77
C ILE A 472 -27.31 0.25 -16.68
N SER A 473 -26.64 -0.16 -15.60
CA SER A 473 -27.23 -0.98 -14.53
C SER A 473 -28.59 -0.49 -13.97
N PRO A 474 -28.88 0.82 -13.82
CA PRO A 474 -30.19 1.25 -13.32
C PRO A 474 -31.36 0.93 -14.27
N ILE A 475 -31.10 0.88 -15.57
CA ILE A 475 -32.10 0.55 -16.60
C ILE A 475 -32.43 -0.95 -16.53
N MET A 476 -31.40 -1.79 -16.41
CA MET A 476 -31.57 -3.25 -16.29
C MET A 476 -32.31 -3.63 -15.00
N SER A 477 -32.03 -2.94 -13.89
CA SER A 477 -32.70 -3.21 -12.62
C SER A 477 -34.19 -2.85 -12.61
N LYS A 478 -34.62 -1.83 -13.38
CA LYS A 478 -36.05 -1.48 -13.51
C LYS A 478 -36.84 -2.53 -14.29
N ARG A 479 -36.20 -3.21 -15.25
CA ARG A 479 -36.83 -4.18 -16.15
C ARG A 479 -37.10 -5.55 -15.50
N ASN A 480 -36.42 -5.87 -14.40
CA ASN A 480 -36.65 -7.09 -13.62
C ASN A 480 -37.63 -6.88 -12.45
N ALA A 481 -38.14 -5.66 -12.26
CA ALA A 481 -39.02 -5.28 -11.15
C ALA A 481 -40.46 -4.97 -11.60
N GLY A 482 -40.75 -5.10 -12.90
CA GLY A 482 -42.09 -5.12 -13.48
C GLY A 482 -42.27 -6.41 -14.24
#